data_AF-A0A534ST54-F1
#
_entry.id   AF-A0A534ST54-F1
#
_cell.length_a   1.000
_cell.length_b   1.000
_cell.length_c   1.000
_cell.angle_alpha   90.00
_cell.angle_beta   90.00
_cell.angle_gamma   90.00
#
_symmetry.space_group_name_H-M   'P 1'
#
loop_
_entity.id
_entity.type
_entity.pdbx_description
1 polymer ?
#
loop_
_entity_poly.entity_id
_entity_poly.type
_entity_poly.pdbx_seq_one_letter_code
_entity_poly.pdbx_strand_id
1 'polypeptide(L)'
;MTLLQTNACSPLATNALGGNIWDNFSSQTYKDLPSAGKLTLYNPIDGTPFEYDLPAGGRGYTRVPSLISLWSTAPFLLNNSVGKFNWNPSVESRMDSFNDSIEKMLWPEKRDKDPVLGDKVPGFIYRTTTTSYIKAPAGYLPDKLGKLLSWGDWLHNLFPWLISEGMIKIGPIPKGAPVSLLTNIDLESDKVDLVALLLKMKADLKQVEGKSDEEAAQVFKNLVPDLIKVSKCPDYVVNKGHYFGTSFLKEEPPLTDDDKRALIHFLKTF
;
A
#
# COMPACT_ATOMS: atom_id res chain seq x y z
N MET A 1 -7.64 12.69 2.38
CA MET A 1 -6.25 12.19 2.30
C MET A 1 -5.21 13.30 2.21
N THR A 2 -5.51 14.42 1.57
CA THR A 2 -4.61 15.58 1.46
C THR A 2 -4.27 16.21 2.82
N LEU A 3 -5.24 16.25 3.74
CA LEU A 3 -5.03 16.70 5.13
C LEU A 3 -4.32 15.65 5.99
N LEU A 4 -4.86 14.43 6.05
CA LEU A 4 -4.32 13.37 6.93
C LEU A 4 -2.94 12.87 6.46
N GLN A 5 -2.67 12.88 5.15
CA GLN A 5 -1.44 12.37 4.54
C GLN A 5 -1.08 10.91 4.88
N THR A 6 -2.04 10.12 5.36
CA THR A 6 -1.86 8.70 5.65
C THR A 6 -1.65 7.88 4.38
N ASN A 7 -1.37 6.58 4.50
CA ASN A 7 -1.34 5.71 3.31
C ASN A 7 -2.69 5.73 2.57
N ALA A 8 -2.67 5.97 1.26
CA ALA A 8 -3.87 6.20 0.46
C ALA A 8 -4.57 4.93 -0.04
N CYS A 9 -4.00 3.74 0.11
CA CYS A 9 -4.51 2.56 -0.59
C CYS A 9 -5.88 2.07 -0.12
N SER A 10 -6.17 2.15 1.18
CA SER A 10 -7.52 1.82 1.68
C SER A 10 -8.57 2.86 1.21
N PRO A 11 -8.33 4.18 1.34
CA PRO A 11 -9.26 5.21 0.84
C PRO A 11 -9.42 5.28 -0.68
N LEU A 12 -8.50 4.70 -1.45
CA LEU A 12 -8.59 4.60 -2.91
C LEU A 12 -9.32 3.33 -3.39
N ALA A 13 -9.73 2.44 -2.48
CA ALA A 13 -10.42 1.20 -2.84
C ALA A 13 -11.69 1.47 -3.64
N THR A 14 -11.91 0.68 -4.69
CA THR A 14 -13.03 0.85 -5.63
C THR A 14 -14.26 0.01 -5.27
N ASN A 15 -14.12 -0.92 -4.35
CA ASN A 15 -15.11 -1.92 -3.95
C ASN A 15 -16.52 -1.37 -3.68
N ALA A 16 -16.61 -0.19 -3.07
CA ALA A 16 -17.86 0.44 -2.67
C ALA A 16 -18.41 1.45 -3.71
N LEU A 17 -17.81 1.53 -4.90
CA LEU A 17 -18.28 2.39 -5.97
C LEU A 17 -19.44 1.77 -6.74
N GLY A 18 -20.17 2.62 -7.47
CA GLY A 18 -21.25 2.22 -8.37
C GLY A 18 -20.84 1.07 -9.30
N GLY A 19 -21.63 -0.01 -9.33
CA GLY A 19 -21.40 -1.19 -10.18
C GLY A 19 -20.36 -2.19 -9.66
N ASN A 20 -19.76 -1.97 -8.49
CA ASN A 20 -18.84 -2.91 -7.85
C ASN A 20 -19.51 -3.77 -6.76
N ILE A 21 -18.81 -4.80 -6.31
CA ILE A 21 -19.35 -5.85 -5.42
C ILE A 21 -20.00 -5.32 -4.12
N TRP A 22 -19.52 -4.19 -3.57
CA TRP A 22 -20.03 -3.60 -2.34
C TRP A 22 -20.74 -2.25 -2.55
N ASP A 23 -21.17 -1.96 -3.77
CA ASP A 23 -21.89 -0.72 -4.14
C ASP A 23 -23.06 -0.42 -3.18
N ASN A 24 -23.89 -1.42 -2.88
CA ASN A 24 -25.07 -1.27 -2.00
C ASN A 24 -24.74 -0.96 -0.53
N PHE A 25 -23.47 -1.03 -0.13
CA PHE A 25 -23.02 -0.76 1.24
C PHE A 25 -22.41 0.64 1.42
N SER A 26 -22.55 1.51 0.43
CA SER A 26 -22.15 2.91 0.54
C SER A 26 -23.23 3.85 -0.01
N SER A 27 -23.29 5.06 0.55
CA SER A 27 -24.33 6.03 0.18
C SER A 27 -24.04 6.66 -1.19
N GLN A 28 -25.10 7.12 -1.87
CA GLN A 28 -24.95 7.90 -3.09
C GLN A 28 -24.15 9.18 -2.84
N THR A 29 -24.39 9.85 -1.71
CA THR A 29 -23.63 11.03 -1.30
C THR A 29 -22.12 10.78 -1.20
N TYR A 30 -21.71 9.59 -0.73
CA TYR A 30 -20.29 9.22 -0.74
C TYR A 30 -19.75 9.09 -2.17
N LYS A 31 -20.48 8.42 -3.06
CA LYS A 31 -20.12 8.23 -4.47
C LYS A 31 -20.14 9.51 -5.29
N ASP A 32 -20.82 10.55 -4.82
CA ASP A 32 -20.89 11.86 -5.48
C ASP A 32 -19.81 12.84 -4.99
N LEU A 33 -19.00 12.45 -3.98
CA LEU A 33 -17.97 13.34 -3.45
C LEU A 33 -16.93 13.69 -4.55
N PRO A 34 -16.57 14.99 -4.67
CA PRO A 34 -15.57 15.42 -5.62
C PRO A 34 -14.19 14.87 -5.26
N SER A 35 -13.25 14.92 -6.20
CA SER A 35 -11.85 14.62 -5.92
C SER A 35 -11.34 15.44 -4.72
N ALA A 36 -10.60 14.79 -3.84
CA ALA A 36 -9.96 15.43 -2.68
C ALA A 36 -8.70 16.24 -3.04
N GLY A 37 -8.33 16.33 -4.33
CA GLY A 37 -7.18 17.07 -4.83
C GLY A 37 -5.99 16.18 -5.17
N LYS A 38 -4.77 16.67 -4.93
CA LYS A 38 -3.52 15.97 -5.24
C LYS A 38 -2.80 15.52 -3.97
N LEU A 39 -2.09 14.41 -4.05
CA LEU A 39 -1.28 13.88 -2.97
C LEU A 39 0.15 13.63 -3.46
N THR A 40 1.13 14.09 -2.70
CA THR A 40 2.54 13.75 -2.94
C THR A 40 2.81 12.31 -2.52
N LEU A 41 3.25 11.50 -3.46
CA LEU A 41 3.68 10.11 -3.27
C LEU A 41 5.18 9.98 -3.56
N TYR A 42 5.76 8.83 -3.23
CA TYR A 42 7.20 8.62 -3.32
C TYR A 42 7.50 7.36 -4.12
N ASN A 43 8.45 7.46 -5.04
CA ASN A 43 8.94 6.32 -5.79
C ASN A 43 9.65 5.35 -4.81
N PRO A 44 9.27 4.06 -4.79
CA PRO A 44 9.76 3.12 -3.77
C PRO A 44 11.20 2.64 -4.01
N ILE A 45 11.85 3.09 -5.08
CA ILE A 45 13.23 2.71 -5.46
C ILE A 45 14.23 3.80 -5.13
N ASP A 46 13.92 5.06 -5.41
CA ASP A 46 14.86 6.18 -5.23
C ASP A 46 14.36 7.26 -4.24
N GLY A 47 13.09 7.20 -3.84
CA GLY A 47 12.45 8.17 -2.95
C GLY A 47 12.05 9.47 -3.62
N THR A 48 12.11 9.57 -4.95
CA THR A 48 11.70 10.79 -5.66
C THR A 48 10.20 11.06 -5.45
N PRO A 49 9.82 12.29 -5.07
CA PRO A 49 8.41 12.65 -4.90
C PRO A 49 7.75 12.84 -6.27
N PHE A 50 6.49 12.43 -6.40
CA PHE A 50 5.64 12.70 -7.55
C PHE A 50 4.20 13.00 -7.09
N GLU A 51 3.50 13.82 -7.87
CA GLU A 51 2.11 14.17 -7.59
C GLU A 51 1.16 13.12 -8.15
N TYR A 52 0.19 12.72 -7.34
CA TYR A 52 -0.88 11.81 -7.71
C TYR A 52 -2.25 12.49 -7.57
N ASP A 53 -2.98 12.58 -8.67
CA ASP A 53 -4.34 13.13 -8.69
C ASP A 53 -5.30 12.12 -8.06
N LEU A 54 -5.92 12.47 -6.93
CA LEU A 54 -6.88 11.59 -6.27
C LEU A 54 -8.14 11.51 -7.13
N PRO A 55 -8.60 10.31 -7.50
CA PRO A 55 -9.85 10.17 -8.23
C PRO A 55 -11.05 10.67 -7.42
N ALA A 56 -12.10 11.15 -8.11
CA ALA A 56 -13.38 11.48 -7.48
C ALA A 56 -14.19 10.23 -7.11
N GLY A 57 -15.39 10.45 -6.56
CA GLY A 57 -16.35 9.39 -6.27
C GLY A 57 -16.19 8.79 -4.88
N GLY A 58 -15.91 9.62 -3.87
CA GLY A 58 -15.70 9.19 -2.48
C GLY A 58 -14.31 8.62 -2.20
N ARG A 59 -13.49 8.43 -3.23
CA ARG A 59 -12.09 8.02 -3.08
C ARG A 59 -11.24 9.15 -2.51
N GLY A 60 -10.27 8.78 -1.67
CA GLY A 60 -9.40 9.75 -0.99
C GLY A 60 -10.04 10.42 0.24
N TYR A 61 -11.21 9.95 0.68
CA TYR A 61 -11.82 10.35 1.95
C TYR A 61 -11.69 9.23 2.98
N THR A 62 -11.37 9.60 4.21
CA THR A 62 -11.28 8.69 5.34
C THR A 62 -12.20 9.22 6.43
N ARG A 63 -13.03 8.34 7.00
CA ARG A 63 -13.85 8.70 8.15
C ARG A 63 -12.97 8.86 9.38
N VAL A 64 -13.22 9.89 10.18
CA VAL A 64 -12.58 10.05 11.49
C VAL A 64 -12.95 8.85 12.37
N PRO A 65 -11.97 8.11 12.91
CA PRO A 65 -12.28 6.98 13.79
C PRO A 65 -12.87 7.48 15.11
N SER A 66 -13.74 6.68 15.72
CA SER A 66 -14.13 6.90 17.11
C SER A 66 -12.92 6.66 18.02
N LEU A 67 -12.78 7.48 19.06
CA LEU A 67 -11.72 7.31 20.06
C LEU A 67 -12.19 6.51 21.28
N ILE A 68 -13.45 6.04 21.29
CA ILE A 68 -13.96 5.17 22.36
C ILE A 68 -13.15 3.88 22.39
N SER A 69 -12.63 3.54 23.56
CA SER A 69 -11.81 2.36 23.83
C SER A 69 -10.56 2.27 22.96
N LEU A 70 -10.01 3.41 22.53
CA LEU A 70 -8.82 3.50 21.67
C LEU A 70 -7.62 2.73 22.25
N TRP A 71 -7.52 2.68 23.58
CA TRP A 71 -6.49 1.93 24.30
C TRP A 71 -6.51 0.42 24.03
N SER A 72 -7.63 -0.13 23.57
CA SER A 72 -7.80 -1.56 23.32
C SER A 72 -7.65 -1.96 21.84
N THR A 73 -7.62 -0.98 20.92
CA THR A 73 -7.70 -1.20 19.47
C THR A 73 -6.42 -0.91 18.72
N ALA A 74 -5.33 -0.60 19.43
CA ALA A 74 -4.00 -0.50 18.83
C ALA A 74 -3.57 -1.83 18.15
N PRO A 75 -2.75 -1.80 17.07
CA PRO A 75 -2.06 -0.64 16.47
C PRO A 75 -2.96 0.34 15.69
N PHE A 76 -2.42 1.50 15.34
CA PHE A 76 -3.18 2.59 14.71
C PHE A 76 -2.96 2.75 13.20
N LEU A 77 -3.76 3.64 12.63
CA LEU A 77 -4.04 3.84 11.20
C LEU A 77 -4.86 2.70 10.59
N LEU A 78 -5.48 2.95 9.43
CA LEU A 78 -6.36 1.99 8.73
C LEU A 78 -5.70 0.64 8.42
N ASN A 79 -4.37 0.63 8.31
CA ASN A 79 -3.56 -0.55 7.99
C ASN A 79 -2.80 -1.11 9.20
N ASN A 80 -3.11 -0.66 10.43
CA ASN A 80 -2.45 -1.09 11.67
C ASN A 80 -0.92 -0.97 11.62
N SER A 81 -0.40 0.03 10.90
CA SER A 81 1.04 0.17 10.64
C SER A 81 1.78 0.97 11.70
N VAL A 82 1.08 1.72 12.56
CA VAL A 82 1.70 2.52 13.62
C VAL A 82 1.52 1.83 14.95
N GLY A 83 2.60 1.16 15.38
CA GLY A 83 2.76 0.56 16.69
C GLY A 83 2.88 -0.97 16.67
N LYS A 84 3.19 -1.53 17.83
CA LYS A 84 3.44 -2.95 18.02
C LYS A 84 2.15 -3.75 18.01
N PHE A 85 2.06 -4.74 17.12
CA PHE A 85 1.02 -5.76 17.20
C PHE A 85 1.32 -6.75 18.34
N ASN A 86 0.31 -7.03 19.16
CA ASN A 86 0.38 -8.05 20.20
C ASN A 86 -0.85 -8.96 20.10
N TRP A 87 -0.62 -10.27 20.02
CA TRP A 87 -1.67 -11.28 19.90
C TRP A 87 -2.32 -11.62 21.25
N ASN A 88 -1.63 -11.35 22.37
CA ASN A 88 -2.13 -11.64 23.70
C ASN A 88 -3.25 -10.65 24.07
N PRO A 89 -4.46 -11.12 24.44
CA PRO A 89 -5.59 -10.24 24.74
C PRO A 89 -5.56 -9.61 26.14
N SER A 90 -4.52 -9.84 26.96
CA SER A 90 -4.44 -9.27 28.32
C SER A 90 -4.46 -7.75 28.32
N VAL A 91 -5.00 -7.15 29.40
CA VAL A 91 -5.01 -5.69 29.58
C VAL A 91 -3.60 -5.10 29.49
N GLU A 92 -2.63 -5.77 30.11
CA GLU A 92 -1.21 -5.38 30.03
C GLU A 92 -0.71 -5.35 28.58
N SER A 93 -1.01 -6.38 27.79
CA SER A 93 -0.61 -6.46 26.37
C SER A 93 -1.28 -5.39 25.51
N ARG A 94 -2.54 -5.06 25.79
CA ARG A 94 -3.27 -3.97 25.12
C ARG A 94 -2.67 -2.62 25.46
N MET A 95 -2.37 -2.38 26.74
CA MET A 95 -1.74 -1.14 27.19
C MET A 95 -0.32 -0.97 26.63
N ASP A 96 0.46 -2.05 26.51
CA ASP A 96 1.78 -2.04 25.84
C ASP A 96 1.64 -1.58 24.38
N SER A 97 0.75 -2.23 23.61
CA SER A 97 0.48 -1.86 22.22
C SER A 97 -0.03 -0.43 22.08
N PHE A 98 -0.94 0.00 22.96
CA PHE A 98 -1.45 1.37 22.98
C PHE A 98 -0.36 2.39 23.24
N ASN A 99 0.45 2.22 24.29
CA ASN A 99 1.48 3.17 24.67
C ASN A 99 2.50 3.34 23.52
N ASP A 100 2.96 2.25 22.90
CA ASP A 100 3.86 2.30 21.74
C ASP A 100 3.20 2.98 20.53
N SER A 101 1.95 2.64 20.23
CA SER A 101 1.23 3.18 19.07
C SER A 101 0.94 4.66 19.23
N ILE A 102 0.41 5.10 20.37
CA ILE A 102 0.02 6.50 20.61
C ILE A 102 1.26 7.40 20.72
N GLU A 103 2.35 6.90 21.29
CA GLU A 103 3.62 7.60 21.29
C GLU A 103 4.12 7.81 19.86
N LYS A 104 4.10 6.78 19.01
CA LYS A 104 4.47 6.93 17.59
C LYS A 104 3.51 7.82 16.81
N MET A 105 2.25 7.96 17.22
CA MET A 105 1.33 8.93 16.61
C MET A 105 1.75 10.37 16.90
N LEU A 106 2.17 10.68 18.13
CA LEU A 106 2.53 12.03 18.58
C LEU A 106 4.03 12.40 18.42
N TRP A 107 4.89 11.40 18.22
CA TRP A 107 6.30 11.53 17.88
C TRP A 107 6.61 10.70 16.62
N PRO A 108 6.27 11.21 15.41
CA PRO A 108 6.46 10.48 14.15
C PRO A 108 7.91 10.05 13.89
N GLU A 109 8.89 10.76 14.44
CA GLU A 109 10.31 10.42 14.38
C GLU A 109 10.67 9.09 15.06
N LYS A 110 9.81 8.58 15.95
CA LYS A 110 9.95 7.27 16.59
C LYS A 110 9.37 6.13 15.76
N ARG A 111 8.73 6.43 14.62
CA ARG A 111 8.23 5.40 13.69
C ARG A 111 9.38 4.74 12.95
N ASP A 112 9.14 3.51 12.50
CA ASP A 112 10.09 2.80 11.66
C ASP A 112 10.35 3.57 10.35
N LYS A 113 11.63 3.72 10.00
CA LYS A 113 12.09 4.32 8.75
C LYS A 113 12.44 3.23 7.74
N ASP A 114 12.31 3.53 6.46
CA ASP A 114 12.69 2.58 5.42
C ASP A 114 14.20 2.25 5.49
N PRO A 115 14.60 0.97 5.56
CA PRO A 115 16.00 0.58 5.71
C PRO A 115 16.85 0.87 4.47
N VAL A 116 16.23 1.09 3.30
CA VAL A 116 16.92 1.32 2.02
C VAL A 116 16.98 2.82 1.69
N LEU A 117 15.87 3.52 1.88
CA LEU A 117 15.71 4.93 1.51
C LEU A 117 15.92 5.90 2.69
N GLY A 118 15.86 5.41 3.93
CA GLY A 118 16.01 6.25 5.12
C GLY A 118 15.05 7.45 5.10
N ASP A 119 15.61 8.64 5.29
CA ASP A 119 14.86 9.89 5.35
C ASP A 119 14.38 10.42 3.99
N LYS A 120 14.69 9.74 2.87
CA LYS A 120 14.16 10.14 1.55
C LYS A 120 12.65 9.94 1.43
N VAL A 121 12.07 9.07 2.26
CA VAL A 121 10.63 8.81 2.32
C VAL A 121 10.13 9.01 3.75
N PRO A 122 8.89 9.47 3.96
CA PRO A 122 8.39 9.85 5.29
C PRO A 122 7.94 8.65 6.14
N GLY A 123 8.58 7.49 5.98
CA GLY A 123 8.19 6.27 6.70
C GLY A 123 8.80 5.00 6.13
N PHE A 124 8.08 3.90 6.30
CA PHE A 124 8.49 2.53 5.99
C PHE A 124 7.76 1.99 4.76
N ILE A 125 8.46 1.16 3.97
CA ILE A 125 7.90 0.41 2.83
C ILE A 125 8.06 -1.08 3.10
N TYR A 126 6.98 -1.86 2.96
CA TYR A 126 7.09 -3.32 3.03
C TYR A 126 7.91 -3.85 1.87
N ARG A 127 8.97 -4.59 2.18
CA ARG A 127 9.88 -5.21 1.21
C ARG A 127 9.96 -6.71 1.43
N THR A 128 10.19 -7.46 0.37
CA THR A 128 10.44 -8.90 0.44
C THR A 128 11.69 -9.18 1.28
N THR A 129 11.62 -10.15 2.19
CA THR A 129 12.76 -10.54 3.05
C THR A 129 13.63 -11.62 2.41
N THR A 130 13.09 -12.30 1.40
CA THR A 130 13.75 -13.36 0.62
C THR A 130 13.21 -13.33 -0.82
N THR A 131 13.91 -14.00 -1.73
CA THR A 131 13.42 -14.17 -3.09
C THR A 131 12.10 -14.93 -3.09
N SER A 132 11.08 -14.30 -3.67
CA SER A 132 9.68 -14.67 -3.51
C SER A 132 9.00 -14.90 -4.85
N TYR A 133 7.87 -15.61 -4.82
CA TYR A 133 7.05 -15.88 -6.00
C TYR A 133 5.58 -15.70 -5.65
N ILE A 134 4.84 -15.00 -6.50
CA ILE A 134 3.37 -14.96 -6.41
C ILE A 134 2.84 -16.17 -7.18
N LYS A 135 2.00 -16.96 -6.52
CA LYS A 135 1.31 -18.11 -7.11
C LYS A 135 -0.20 -17.93 -6.94
N ALA A 136 -0.94 -17.91 -8.03
CA ALA A 136 -2.40 -17.77 -8.00
C ALA A 136 -3.04 -18.73 -9.01
N PRO A 137 -4.12 -19.47 -8.69
CA PRO A 137 -4.77 -20.31 -9.70
C PRO A 137 -5.32 -19.46 -10.85
N ALA A 138 -5.18 -19.93 -12.08
CA ALA A 138 -5.56 -19.18 -13.28
C ALA A 138 -7.05 -18.83 -13.31
N GLY A 139 -7.89 -19.63 -12.64
CA GLY A 139 -9.32 -19.37 -12.48
C GLY A 139 -9.67 -18.14 -11.62
N TYR A 140 -8.71 -17.57 -10.86
CA TYR A 140 -8.89 -16.31 -10.13
C TYR A 140 -8.58 -15.07 -10.97
N LEU A 141 -8.14 -15.24 -12.22
CA LEU A 141 -7.98 -14.09 -13.10
C LEU A 141 -9.35 -13.52 -13.48
N PRO A 142 -9.48 -12.19 -13.54
CA PRO A 142 -10.68 -11.56 -14.07
C PRO A 142 -11.02 -12.11 -15.45
N ASP A 143 -12.30 -12.32 -15.75
CA ASP A 143 -12.75 -12.91 -17.04
C ASP A 143 -12.14 -12.24 -18.27
N LYS A 144 -11.89 -10.93 -18.22
CA LYS A 144 -11.27 -10.19 -19.33
C LYS A 144 -9.80 -10.56 -19.52
N LEU A 145 -9.07 -10.80 -18.43
CA LEU A 145 -7.68 -11.22 -18.43
C LEU A 145 -7.57 -12.74 -18.69
N GLY A 146 -8.47 -13.52 -18.11
CA GLY A 146 -8.64 -14.95 -18.44
C GLY A 146 -8.91 -15.14 -19.92
N LYS A 147 -9.88 -14.40 -20.50
CA LYS A 147 -10.16 -14.39 -21.94
C LYS A 147 -9.01 -13.89 -22.78
N LEU A 148 -8.24 -12.90 -22.33
CA LEU A 148 -7.05 -12.42 -23.01
C LEU A 148 -5.98 -13.52 -23.07
N LEU A 149 -5.65 -14.13 -21.93
CA LEU A 149 -4.69 -15.22 -21.87
C LEU A 149 -5.19 -16.48 -22.59
N SER A 150 -6.51 -16.69 -22.65
CA SER A 150 -7.16 -17.78 -23.38
C SER A 150 -7.55 -17.42 -24.83
N TRP A 151 -7.26 -16.20 -25.32
CA TRP A 151 -7.68 -15.78 -26.65
C TRP A 151 -6.73 -16.37 -27.69
N GLY A 152 -7.06 -17.59 -28.11
CA GLY A 152 -6.29 -18.39 -29.04
C GLY A 152 -5.06 -19.01 -28.39
N ASP A 153 -4.71 -20.22 -28.80
CA ASP A 153 -3.53 -20.97 -28.34
C ASP A 153 -2.23 -20.14 -28.35
N TRP A 154 -2.17 -19.06 -29.14
CA TRP A 154 -0.98 -18.23 -29.29
C TRP A 154 -0.54 -17.48 -28.02
N LEU A 155 -1.44 -16.96 -27.16
CA LEU A 155 -1.06 -16.25 -25.92
C LEU A 155 -0.66 -17.22 -24.81
N HIS A 156 -1.32 -18.37 -24.71
CA HIS A 156 -0.84 -19.50 -23.90
C HIS A 156 0.56 -19.94 -24.33
N ASN A 157 0.82 -20.02 -25.65
CA ASN A 157 2.16 -20.28 -26.20
C ASN A 157 3.16 -19.14 -25.95
N LEU A 158 2.69 -17.89 -25.77
CA LEU A 158 3.54 -16.74 -25.51
C LEU A 158 3.94 -16.61 -24.03
N PHE A 159 3.10 -17.07 -23.08
CA PHE A 159 3.37 -16.98 -21.64
C PHE A 159 3.31 -18.33 -20.89
N PRO A 160 3.98 -19.40 -21.36
CA PRO A 160 3.95 -20.71 -20.67
C PRO A 160 4.66 -20.69 -19.30
N TRP A 161 5.58 -19.73 -19.08
CA TRP A 161 6.20 -19.50 -17.77
C TRP A 161 5.23 -18.91 -16.75
N LEU A 162 4.21 -18.19 -17.24
CA LEU A 162 3.23 -17.53 -16.40
C LEU A 162 2.20 -18.56 -15.96
N ILE A 163 1.69 -19.43 -16.85
CA ILE A 163 0.67 -20.45 -16.52
C ILE A 163 1.30 -21.85 -16.55
N SER A 164 1.52 -22.46 -15.39
CA SER A 164 1.94 -23.87 -15.24
C SER A 164 0.92 -24.62 -14.41
N GLU A 165 0.43 -25.78 -14.89
CA GLU A 165 -0.52 -26.64 -14.16
C GLU A 165 -1.80 -25.91 -13.71
N GLY A 166 -2.25 -24.91 -14.47
CA GLY A 166 -3.41 -24.09 -14.10
C GLY A 166 -3.12 -23.06 -13.01
N MET A 167 -1.85 -22.81 -12.67
CA MET A 167 -1.38 -21.80 -11.74
C MET A 167 -0.59 -20.71 -12.45
N ILE A 168 -0.85 -19.46 -12.09
CA ILE A 168 -0.06 -18.30 -12.44
C ILE A 168 1.12 -18.18 -11.50
N LYS A 169 2.34 -18.13 -12.04
CA LYS A 169 3.58 -17.93 -11.28
C LYS A 169 4.29 -16.66 -11.75
N ILE A 170 4.43 -15.68 -10.84
CA ILE A 170 5.19 -14.45 -11.08
C ILE A 170 6.42 -14.44 -10.18
N GLY A 171 7.61 -14.37 -10.78
CA GLY A 171 8.91 -14.31 -10.10
C GLY A 171 10.02 -14.96 -10.94
N PRO A 172 11.28 -14.95 -10.46
CA PRO A 172 11.70 -14.58 -9.11
C PRO A 172 11.56 -13.08 -8.81
N ILE A 173 10.97 -12.76 -7.66
CA ILE A 173 10.94 -11.41 -7.11
C ILE A 173 12.12 -11.31 -6.14
N PRO A 174 13.09 -10.41 -6.37
CA PRO A 174 14.30 -10.34 -5.56
C PRO A 174 14.00 -9.93 -4.12
N LYS A 175 14.88 -10.31 -3.18
CA LYS A 175 14.90 -9.77 -1.83
C LYS A 175 15.01 -8.24 -1.85
N GLY A 176 14.27 -7.55 -0.98
CA GLY A 176 14.25 -6.09 -0.89
C GLY A 176 13.28 -5.38 -1.84
N ALA A 177 12.58 -6.14 -2.70
CA ALA A 177 11.59 -5.59 -3.62
C ALA A 177 10.36 -5.07 -2.84
N PRO A 178 9.84 -3.87 -3.14
CA PRO A 178 8.61 -3.35 -2.55
C PRO A 178 7.42 -4.28 -2.83
N VAL A 179 6.76 -4.77 -1.77
CA VAL A 179 5.67 -5.74 -1.89
C VAL A 179 4.47 -5.14 -2.63
N SER A 180 4.07 -3.92 -2.24
CA SER A 180 2.90 -3.25 -2.80
C SER A 180 3.04 -2.87 -4.28
N LEU A 181 4.25 -2.90 -4.84
CA LEU A 181 4.47 -2.67 -6.27
C LEU A 181 3.84 -3.78 -7.14
N LEU A 182 3.78 -5.00 -6.62
CA LEU A 182 3.20 -6.14 -7.33
C LEU A 182 1.76 -6.42 -6.87
N THR A 183 1.45 -6.22 -5.59
CA THR A 183 0.10 -6.52 -5.07
C THR A 183 -0.94 -5.49 -5.46
N ASN A 184 -0.54 -4.27 -5.84
CA ASN A 184 -1.47 -3.21 -6.24
C ASN A 184 -1.69 -3.11 -7.75
N ILE A 185 -1.17 -4.06 -8.55
CA ILE A 185 -1.41 -4.09 -10.00
C ILE A 185 -2.92 -4.10 -10.27
N ASP A 186 -3.37 -3.14 -11.06
CA ASP A 186 -4.74 -3.05 -11.54
C ASP A 186 -4.97 -4.01 -12.70
N LEU A 187 -5.44 -5.22 -12.38
CA LEU A 187 -5.79 -6.23 -13.39
C LEU A 187 -7.02 -5.85 -14.24
N GLU A 188 -7.70 -4.76 -13.92
CA GLU A 188 -8.85 -4.22 -14.67
C GLU A 188 -8.47 -2.99 -15.52
N SER A 189 -7.21 -2.55 -15.45
CA SER A 189 -6.68 -1.44 -16.23
C SER A 189 -6.62 -1.74 -17.74
N ASP A 190 -6.11 -0.77 -18.51
CA ASP A 190 -6.03 -0.90 -19.96
C ASP A 190 -5.28 -2.17 -20.40
N LYS A 191 -5.89 -2.92 -21.32
CA LYS A 191 -5.36 -4.22 -21.76
C LYS A 191 -4.00 -4.09 -22.44
N VAL A 192 -3.76 -3.00 -23.16
CA VAL A 192 -2.49 -2.76 -23.86
C VAL A 192 -1.38 -2.56 -22.83
N ASP A 193 -1.64 -1.77 -21.80
CA ASP A 193 -0.68 -1.53 -20.72
C ASP A 193 -0.38 -2.81 -19.92
N LEU A 194 -1.41 -3.59 -19.60
CA LEU A 194 -1.24 -4.88 -18.93
C LEU A 194 -0.45 -5.89 -19.77
N VAL A 195 -0.75 -6.00 -21.07
CA VAL A 195 -0.01 -6.89 -21.98
C VAL A 195 1.43 -6.42 -22.14
N ALA A 196 1.67 -5.12 -22.30
CA ALA A 196 3.01 -4.55 -22.39
C ALA A 196 3.83 -4.86 -21.13
N LEU A 197 3.23 -4.68 -19.94
CA LEU A 197 3.83 -5.05 -18.67
C LEU A 197 4.16 -6.54 -18.63
N LEU A 198 3.22 -7.43 -18.97
CA LEU A 198 3.44 -8.88 -18.96
C LEU A 198 4.56 -9.31 -19.92
N LEU A 199 4.63 -8.72 -21.12
CA LEU A 199 5.71 -8.96 -22.09
C LEU A 199 7.07 -8.52 -21.53
N LYS A 200 7.13 -7.35 -20.90
CA LYS A 200 8.34 -6.84 -20.29
C LYS A 200 8.77 -7.68 -19.10
N MET A 201 7.83 -8.02 -18.21
CA MET A 201 8.04 -8.94 -17.10
C MET A 201 8.58 -10.28 -17.59
N LYS A 202 8.06 -10.85 -18.67
CA LYS A 202 8.60 -12.08 -19.27
C LYS A 202 10.07 -11.93 -19.65
N ALA A 203 10.40 -10.87 -20.39
CA ALA A 203 11.75 -10.62 -20.88
C ALA A 203 12.74 -10.45 -19.71
N ASP A 204 12.33 -9.71 -18.69
CA ASP A 204 13.11 -9.40 -17.51
C ASP A 204 13.27 -10.62 -16.60
N LEU A 205 12.20 -11.38 -16.36
CA LEU A 205 12.23 -12.62 -15.56
C LEU A 205 13.14 -13.69 -16.19
N LYS A 206 13.16 -13.81 -17.52
CA LYS A 206 14.09 -14.70 -18.23
C LYS A 206 15.55 -14.28 -18.03
N GLN A 207 15.83 -12.98 -17.89
CA GLN A 207 17.19 -12.49 -17.69
C GLN A 207 17.72 -12.75 -16.29
N VAL A 208 16.85 -12.97 -15.30
CA VAL A 208 17.23 -13.16 -13.89
C VAL A 208 17.19 -14.62 -13.44
N GLU A 209 16.75 -15.53 -14.32
CA GLU A 209 16.78 -16.95 -14.04
C GLU A 209 18.22 -17.44 -13.85
N GLY A 210 18.52 -17.98 -12.66
CA GLY A 210 19.87 -18.43 -12.28
C GLY A 210 20.85 -17.34 -11.86
N LYS A 211 20.41 -16.09 -11.72
CA LYS A 211 21.23 -14.94 -11.28
C LYS A 211 21.13 -14.67 -9.78
N SER A 212 22.03 -13.82 -9.27
CA SER A 212 21.99 -13.39 -7.86
C SER A 212 20.84 -12.42 -7.58
N ASP A 213 20.49 -12.24 -6.30
CA ASP A 213 19.43 -11.31 -5.88
C ASP A 213 19.76 -9.85 -6.28
N GLU A 214 21.04 -9.47 -6.30
CA GLU A 214 21.49 -8.13 -6.70
C GLU A 214 21.26 -7.88 -8.18
N GLU A 215 21.61 -8.85 -9.03
CA GLU A 215 21.37 -8.76 -10.47
C GLU A 215 19.86 -8.76 -10.77
N ALA A 216 19.11 -9.60 -10.06
CA ALA A 216 17.66 -9.63 -10.15
C ALA A 216 17.02 -8.30 -9.74
N ALA A 217 17.53 -7.65 -8.69
CA ALA A 217 17.08 -6.34 -8.26
C ALA A 217 17.33 -5.25 -9.33
N GLN A 218 18.44 -5.30 -10.07
CA GLN A 218 18.70 -4.33 -11.14
C GLN A 218 17.73 -4.49 -12.31
N VAL A 219 17.47 -5.72 -12.74
CA VAL A 219 16.49 -5.98 -13.80
C VAL A 219 15.09 -5.58 -13.33
N PHE A 220 14.73 -5.88 -12.08
CA PHE A 220 13.42 -5.53 -11.53
C PHE A 220 13.16 -4.02 -11.51
N LYS A 221 14.20 -3.18 -11.36
CA LYS A 221 14.04 -1.71 -11.46
C LYS A 221 13.48 -1.26 -12.81
N ASN A 222 13.75 -1.99 -13.89
CA ASN A 222 13.22 -1.66 -15.21
C ASN A 222 11.69 -1.78 -15.26
N LEU A 223 11.09 -2.64 -14.45
CA LEU A 223 9.64 -2.86 -14.39
C LEU A 223 8.91 -1.80 -13.56
N VAL A 224 9.62 -1.10 -12.68
CA VAL A 224 9.02 -0.19 -11.69
C VAL A 224 8.15 0.91 -12.32
N PRO A 225 8.59 1.63 -13.38
CA PRO A 225 7.75 2.66 -13.98
C PRO A 225 6.42 2.12 -14.52
N ASP A 226 6.45 0.96 -15.17
CA ASP A 226 5.25 0.33 -15.71
C ASP A 226 4.35 -0.21 -14.61
N LEU A 227 4.94 -0.78 -13.54
CA LEU A 227 4.21 -1.24 -12.36
C LEU A 227 3.53 -0.09 -11.61
N ILE A 228 4.19 1.07 -11.49
CA ILE A 228 3.57 2.29 -10.94
C ILE A 228 2.42 2.74 -11.83
N LYS A 229 2.61 2.74 -13.16
CA LYS A 229 1.60 3.19 -14.14
C LYS A 229 0.30 2.37 -14.03
N VAL A 230 0.41 1.05 -13.88
CA VAL A 230 -0.76 0.17 -13.77
C VAL A 230 -1.19 -0.07 -12.32
N SER A 231 -0.70 0.69 -11.35
CA SER A 231 -1.05 0.47 -9.94
C SER A 231 -2.40 1.11 -9.58
N LYS A 232 -3.30 0.35 -8.94
CA LYS A 232 -4.52 0.89 -8.32
C LYS A 232 -4.21 1.90 -7.21
N CYS A 233 -3.07 1.71 -6.54
CA CYS A 233 -2.60 2.62 -5.50
C CYS A 233 -1.06 2.67 -5.47
N PRO A 234 -0.45 3.74 -6.01
CA PRO A 234 1.00 3.89 -6.03
C PRO A 234 1.55 4.52 -4.73
N ASP A 235 0.90 4.28 -3.58
CA ASP A 235 1.36 4.75 -2.27
C ASP A 235 1.99 3.61 -1.44
N TYR A 236 3.31 3.57 -1.46
CA TYR A 236 4.10 2.46 -0.90
C TYR A 236 4.49 2.67 0.57
N VAL A 237 4.37 3.89 1.09
CA VAL A 237 4.78 4.22 2.46
C VAL A 237 3.61 3.97 3.40
N VAL A 238 3.77 3.02 4.33
CA VAL A 238 2.63 2.45 5.05
C VAL A 238 2.29 3.17 6.35
N ASN A 239 3.29 3.69 7.05
CA ASN A 239 3.16 4.28 8.39
C ASN A 239 3.28 5.83 8.40
N LYS A 240 3.07 6.48 7.25
CA LYS A 240 3.06 7.95 7.14
C LYS A 240 1.72 8.56 7.57
N GLY A 241 1.71 9.87 7.76
CA GLY A 241 0.52 10.68 7.99
C GLY A 241 0.02 10.72 9.43
N HIS A 242 -1.08 11.45 9.60
CA HIS A 242 -1.70 11.85 10.86
C HIS A 242 -0.71 12.60 11.76
N TYR A 243 -0.33 13.80 11.32
CA TYR A 243 0.70 14.63 11.97
C TYR A 243 0.16 15.69 12.93
N PHE A 244 -1.14 15.70 13.23
CA PHE A 244 -1.75 16.65 14.18
C PHE A 244 -1.05 16.63 15.54
N GLY A 245 -0.77 17.83 16.06
CA GLY A 245 -0.06 18.01 17.33
C GLY A 245 1.42 17.65 17.29
N THR A 246 1.99 17.35 16.11
CA THR A 246 3.40 17.01 15.91
C THR A 246 4.13 18.09 15.12
N SER A 247 5.46 18.08 15.13
CA SER A 247 6.29 19.02 14.36
C SER A 247 6.26 18.78 12.84
N PHE A 248 5.61 17.70 12.40
CA PHE A 248 5.53 17.32 10.98
C PHE A 248 4.33 17.97 10.27
N LEU A 249 3.35 18.49 11.02
CA LEU A 249 2.28 19.33 10.48
C LEU A 249 2.79 20.77 10.42
N LYS A 250 2.73 21.41 9.24
CA LYS A 250 3.33 22.74 9.02
C LYS A 250 2.34 23.88 9.33
N GLU A 251 1.06 23.56 9.32
CA GLU A 251 -0.06 24.49 9.41
C GLU A 251 -0.35 24.92 10.85
N GLU A 252 0.09 24.15 11.84
CA GLU A 252 -0.19 24.37 13.26
C GLU A 252 1.08 24.20 14.11
N PRO A 253 1.25 24.96 15.21
CA PRO A 253 2.37 24.74 16.12
C PRO A 253 2.27 23.35 16.79
N PRO A 254 3.40 22.64 16.98
CA PRO A 254 3.40 21.35 17.64
C PRO A 254 3.01 21.49 19.12
N LEU A 255 2.38 20.44 19.67
CA LEU A 255 2.17 20.33 21.11
C LEU A 255 3.52 20.17 21.82
N THR A 256 3.62 20.68 23.05
CA THR A 256 4.76 20.40 23.91
C THR A 256 4.79 18.93 24.30
N ASP A 257 5.95 18.42 24.72
CA ASP A 257 6.05 17.03 25.18
C ASP A 257 5.15 16.75 26.40
N ASP A 258 4.97 17.74 27.27
CA ASP A 258 4.08 17.65 28.43
C ASP A 258 2.60 17.59 28.00
N ASP A 259 2.18 18.41 27.03
CA ASP A 259 0.83 18.37 26.47
C ASP A 259 0.54 17.05 25.76
N LYS A 260 1.52 16.51 25.00
CA LYS A 260 1.39 15.20 24.36
C LYS A 260 1.20 14.09 25.40
N ARG A 261 1.97 14.12 26.50
CA ARG A 261 1.82 13.15 27.60
C ARG A 261 0.46 13.29 28.29
N ALA A 262 0.02 14.52 28.57
CA ALA A 262 -1.29 14.79 29.15
C ALA A 262 -2.43 14.27 28.24
N LEU A 263 -2.32 14.50 26.92
CA LEU A 263 -3.26 13.97 25.93
C LEU A 263 -3.29 12.44 25.94
N ILE A 264 -2.15 11.77 26.00
CA ILE A 264 -2.09 10.31 26.12
C ILE A 264 -2.82 9.82 27.38
N HIS A 265 -2.60 10.47 28.52
CA HIS A 265 -3.29 10.11 29.77
C HIS A 265 -4.80 10.31 29.66
N PHE A 266 -5.26 11.37 29.02
CA PHE A 266 -6.68 11.61 28.74
C PHE A 266 -7.26 10.56 27.80
N LEU A 267 -6.56 10.18 26.72
CA LEU A 267 -7.04 9.18 25.77
C LEU A 267 -7.19 7.77 26.37
N LYS A 268 -6.51 7.47 27.48
CA LYS A 268 -6.69 6.21 28.22
C LYS A 268 -8.04 6.10 28.92
N THR A 269 -8.77 7.21 29.09
CA THR A 269 -10.03 7.23 29.84
C THR A 269 -11.27 7.08 28.96
N PHE A 270 -11.13 6.99 27.64
CA PHE A 270 -12.23 6.82 26.67
C PHE A 270 -12.32 5.38 26.15
#